data_AF-A0A6A6CCT5-F1
#
_entry.id   AF-A0A6A6CCT5-F1
#
_cell.length_a   1.000
_cell.length_b   1.000
_cell.length_c   1.000
_cell.angle_alpha   90.00
_cell.angle_beta   90.00
_cell.angle_gamma   90.00
#
_symmetry.space_group_name_H-M   'P 1'
#
loop_
_entity.id
_entity.type
_entity.pdbx_description
1 polymer ?
#
loop_
_entity_poly.entity_id
_entity_poly.type
_entity_poly.pdbx_seq_one_letter_code
_entity_poly.pdbx_strand_id
1 'polypeptide(L)'
;MLSTGEAPPQENVPTSACDFENHNPLNPDAAASASPVEPFRFMDLPPEIREKVYQIASPVPINNTTIKVGAYQTTMPKRYALAQASRVLRQEALAVYFSKTTFIFRISSRKCSASHGWVDAQNEVAVSCMRKIELLHHSNVDHGDDWHRAKIQVDILRGTVVLDEGSFASCDKCIKEEVVPKIVKQIQEVVGGIEAADGRKRLTKNVLDNIVRLAHGVCIP
;
A
#
# COMPACT_ATOMS: atom_id res chain seq x y z
N MET A 1 -38.50 -14.31 20.61
CA MET A 1 -39.00 -14.97 19.39
C MET A 1 -37.80 -15.23 18.49
N LEU A 2 -37.38 -16.48 18.39
CA LEU A 2 -36.18 -16.90 17.65
C LEU A 2 -36.55 -17.02 16.17
N SER A 3 -36.01 -16.14 15.34
CA SER A 3 -36.18 -16.18 13.88
C SER A 3 -35.16 -17.18 13.31
N THR A 4 -35.67 -18.31 12.83
CA THR A 4 -34.90 -19.34 12.11
C THR A 4 -34.72 -18.88 10.68
N GLY A 5 -33.51 -18.41 10.33
CA GLY A 5 -33.15 -18.07 8.96
C GLY A 5 -33.00 -19.33 8.11
N GLU A 6 -33.92 -19.53 7.17
CA GLU A 6 -33.81 -20.52 6.10
C GLU A 6 -32.62 -20.21 5.18
N ALA A 7 -31.85 -21.25 4.87
CA ALA A 7 -30.73 -21.18 3.94
C ALA A 7 -31.23 -20.98 2.50
N PRO A 8 -30.57 -20.16 1.68
CA PRO A 8 -30.96 -19.96 0.29
C PRO A 8 -30.72 -21.23 -0.55
N PRO A 9 -31.58 -21.49 -1.55
CA PRO A 9 -31.48 -22.66 -2.42
C PRO A 9 -30.21 -22.61 -3.27
N GLN A 10 -29.49 -23.72 -3.32
CA GLN A 10 -28.34 -23.90 -4.20
C GLN A 10 -28.82 -24.10 -5.65
N GLU A 11 -28.54 -23.14 -6.52
CA GLU A 11 -28.71 -23.28 -7.96
C GLU A 11 -27.66 -24.25 -8.51
N ASN A 12 -28.14 -25.36 -9.06
CA ASN A 12 -27.34 -26.31 -9.84
C ASN A 12 -26.88 -25.63 -11.13
N VAL A 13 -25.59 -25.28 -11.21
CA VAL A 13 -24.96 -24.83 -12.46
C VAL A 13 -24.76 -26.04 -13.37
N PRO A 14 -25.33 -26.07 -14.58
CA PRO A 14 -25.13 -27.17 -15.52
C PRO A 14 -23.69 -27.14 -16.05
N THR A 15 -22.95 -28.21 -15.77
CA THR A 15 -21.64 -28.51 -16.35
C THR A 15 -21.80 -28.76 -17.85
N SER A 16 -21.66 -27.71 -18.66
CA SER A 16 -21.65 -27.82 -20.12
C SER A 16 -20.32 -28.47 -20.54
N ALA A 17 -20.39 -29.74 -20.92
CA ALA A 17 -19.33 -30.45 -21.61
C ALA A 17 -19.18 -29.84 -23.02
N CYS A 18 -18.14 -29.04 -23.22
CA CYS A 18 -17.73 -28.58 -24.54
C CYS A 18 -16.89 -29.68 -25.20
N ASP A 19 -17.55 -30.72 -25.70
CA ASP A 19 -16.99 -31.62 -26.70
C ASP A 19 -16.94 -30.86 -28.03
N PHE A 20 -15.84 -30.13 -28.24
CA PHE A 20 -15.53 -29.51 -29.53
C PHE A 20 -14.47 -30.38 -30.23
N GLU A 21 -14.90 -31.54 -30.72
CA GLU A 21 -14.12 -32.37 -31.65
C GLU A 21 -14.05 -31.68 -33.01
N ASN A 22 -13.15 -30.70 -33.13
CA ASN A 22 -12.85 -30.05 -34.41
C ASN A 22 -11.79 -30.90 -35.14
N HIS A 23 -12.22 -31.98 -35.78
CA HIS A 23 -11.40 -32.77 -36.69
C HIS A 23 -11.17 -32.01 -38.00
N ASN A 24 -10.30 -31.01 -37.96
CA ASN A 24 -9.73 -30.45 -39.18
C ASN A 24 -8.63 -31.41 -39.66
N PRO A 25 -8.75 -32.06 -40.84
CA PRO A 25 -7.71 -32.95 -41.35
C PRO A 25 -6.43 -32.14 -41.56
N LEU A 26 -5.45 -32.40 -40.68
CA LEU A 26 -4.11 -31.83 -40.74
C LEU A 26 -3.50 -32.11 -42.11
N ASN A 27 -3.30 -31.06 -42.90
CA ASN A 27 -2.53 -31.12 -44.13
C ASN A 27 -1.05 -31.40 -43.76
N PRO A 28 -0.51 -32.60 -44.04
CA PRO A 28 0.83 -32.98 -43.60
C PRO A 28 1.94 -32.20 -44.33
N ASP A 29 1.61 -31.54 -45.45
CA ASP A 29 2.59 -30.84 -46.29
C ASP A 29 2.76 -29.35 -45.95
N ALA A 30 1.98 -28.81 -45.00
CA ALA A 30 2.09 -27.41 -44.58
C ALA A 30 3.18 -27.14 -43.50
N ALA A 31 3.86 -28.18 -43.01
CA ALA A 31 4.75 -28.09 -41.84
C ALA A 31 6.18 -27.56 -42.13
N ALA A 32 6.54 -27.27 -43.38
CA ALA A 32 7.95 -27.14 -43.77
C ALA A 32 8.55 -25.72 -43.79
N SER A 33 7.86 -24.66 -43.32
CA SER A 33 8.43 -23.28 -43.42
C SER A 33 8.06 -22.29 -42.31
N ALA A 34 7.73 -22.75 -41.09
CA ALA A 34 7.64 -21.82 -39.97
C ALA A 34 9.05 -21.35 -39.57
N SER A 35 9.40 -20.11 -39.89
CA SER A 35 10.61 -19.46 -39.37
C SER A 35 10.61 -19.55 -37.84
N PRO A 36 11.74 -19.86 -37.18
CA PRO A 36 11.81 -19.98 -35.74
C PRO A 36 11.28 -18.69 -35.10
N VAL A 37 10.20 -18.80 -34.33
CA VAL A 37 9.63 -17.66 -33.61
C VAL A 37 10.62 -17.29 -32.51
N GLU A 38 11.24 -16.12 -32.64
CA GLU A 38 12.12 -15.62 -31.59
C GLU A 38 11.35 -15.45 -30.27
N PRO A 39 11.94 -15.84 -29.13
CA PRO A 39 11.27 -15.71 -27.85
C PRO A 39 11.03 -14.24 -27.51
N PHE A 40 9.82 -13.93 -27.07
CA PHE A 40 9.43 -12.60 -26.64
C PHE A 40 10.27 -12.11 -25.44
N ARG A 41 10.85 -10.91 -25.57
CA ARG A 41 11.64 -10.26 -24.52
C ARG A 41 10.82 -9.15 -23.87
N PHE A 42 10.42 -9.37 -22.62
CA PHE A 42 9.60 -8.40 -21.88
C PHE A 42 10.24 -7.00 -21.78
N MET A 43 11.57 -6.94 -21.68
CA MET A 43 12.30 -5.67 -21.58
C MET A 43 12.36 -4.88 -22.89
N ASP A 44 12.00 -5.50 -24.02
CA ASP A 44 11.93 -4.83 -25.33
C ASP A 44 10.60 -4.06 -25.50
N LEU A 45 9.63 -4.25 -24.59
CA LEU A 45 8.43 -3.42 -24.53
C LEU A 45 8.76 -1.98 -24.13
N PRO A 46 8.04 -0.96 -24.66
CA PRO A 46 8.14 0.40 -24.14
C PRO A 46 7.81 0.49 -22.64
N PRO A 47 8.45 1.41 -21.87
CA PRO A 47 8.22 1.56 -20.43
C PRO A 47 6.74 1.73 -20.05
N GLU A 48 5.96 2.43 -20.88
CA GLU A 48 4.54 2.70 -20.65
C GLU A 48 3.71 1.42 -20.71
N ILE A 49 4.09 0.49 -21.59
CA ILE A 49 3.45 -0.82 -21.70
C ILE A 49 3.86 -1.70 -20.52
N ARG A 50 5.14 -1.69 -20.13
CA ARG A 50 5.61 -2.40 -18.93
C ARG A 50 4.89 -1.91 -17.68
N GLU A 51 4.69 -0.60 -17.54
CA GLU A 51 3.93 -0.01 -16.43
C GLU A 51 2.49 -0.56 -16.37
N LYS A 52 1.78 -0.60 -17.50
CA LYS A 52 0.44 -1.21 -17.57
C LYS A 52 0.44 -2.66 -17.15
N VAL A 53 1.46 -3.44 -17.57
CA VAL A 53 1.61 -4.83 -17.14
C VAL A 53 1.83 -4.91 -15.63
N TYR A 54 2.68 -4.07 -15.03
CA TYR A 54 2.87 -4.04 -13.58
C TYR A 54 1.57 -3.71 -12.83
N GLN A 55 0.80 -2.76 -13.35
CA GLN A 55 -0.50 -2.38 -12.77
C GLN A 55 -1.47 -3.57 -12.77
N ILE A 56 -1.57 -4.31 -13.88
CA ILE A 56 -2.44 -5.49 -14.02
C ILE A 56 -1.95 -6.68 -13.17
N ALA A 57 -0.65 -6.93 -13.16
CA ALA A 57 -0.05 -8.08 -12.49
C ALA A 57 0.15 -7.87 -10.98
N SER A 58 -0.13 -6.68 -10.46
CA SER A 58 -0.03 -6.38 -9.04
C SER A 58 -1.03 -7.25 -8.24
N PRO A 59 -0.57 -7.97 -7.19
CA PRO A 59 -1.39 -8.95 -6.46
C PRO A 59 -2.47 -8.33 -5.57
N VAL A 60 -2.64 -7.00 -5.60
CA VAL A 60 -3.60 -6.28 -4.77
C VAL A 60 -4.43 -5.38 -5.67
N PRO A 61 -5.76 -5.33 -5.49
CA PRO A 61 -6.59 -4.37 -6.21
C PRO A 61 -6.00 -2.97 -6.05
N ILE A 62 -5.73 -2.37 -7.21
CA ILE A 62 -5.02 -1.11 -7.43
C ILE A 62 -5.56 0.04 -6.56
N ASN A 63 -6.78 -0.09 -6.04
CA ASN A 63 -7.53 0.98 -5.42
C ASN A 63 -7.64 0.93 -3.89
N ASN A 64 -7.08 -0.05 -3.15
CA ASN A 64 -7.21 -0.10 -1.68
C ASN A 64 -6.10 -0.86 -0.93
N THR A 65 -4.89 -0.98 -1.50
CA THR A 65 -3.78 -1.63 -0.79
C THR A 65 -3.43 -0.82 0.45
N THR A 66 -3.68 -1.41 1.60
CA THR A 66 -3.38 -0.81 2.89
C THR A 66 -2.35 -1.67 3.60
N ILE A 67 -1.17 -1.11 3.89
CA ILE A 67 -0.14 -1.77 4.70
C ILE A 67 -0.17 -1.17 6.10
N LYS A 68 -0.49 -2.00 7.10
CA LYS A 68 -0.46 -1.59 8.51
C LYS A 68 0.95 -1.81 9.06
N VAL A 69 1.61 -0.73 9.43
CA VAL A 69 2.97 -0.71 9.99
C VAL A 69 2.92 -0.72 11.52
N GLY A 70 3.81 -1.48 12.15
CA GLY A 70 3.96 -1.51 13.62
C GLY A 70 2.85 -2.25 14.37
N ALA A 71 1.96 -2.97 13.67
CA ALA A 71 1.00 -3.88 14.29
C ALA A 71 1.68 -5.21 14.67
N TYR A 72 1.08 -5.97 15.60
CA TYR A 72 1.54 -7.32 15.99
C TYR A 72 1.76 -8.26 14.78
N GLN A 73 1.06 -7.98 13.68
CA GLN A 73 1.35 -8.51 12.36
C GLN A 73 1.44 -7.32 11.41
N THR A 74 2.66 -6.91 11.07
CA THR A 74 2.83 -6.06 9.89
C THR A 74 2.33 -6.89 8.72
N THR A 75 1.30 -6.42 8.03
CA THR A 75 0.86 -7.05 6.79
C THR A 75 1.94 -6.78 5.76
N MET A 76 2.97 -7.62 5.74
CA MET A 76 4.02 -7.54 4.74
C MET A 76 3.34 -7.60 3.38
N PRO A 77 3.71 -6.71 2.45
CA PRO A 77 3.19 -6.79 1.10
C PRO A 77 3.44 -8.22 0.59
N LYS A 78 2.37 -8.87 0.09
CA LYS A 78 2.51 -10.20 -0.52
C LYS A 78 3.67 -10.13 -1.51
N ARG A 79 4.53 -11.15 -1.52
CA ARG A 79 5.71 -11.19 -2.40
C ARG A 79 5.28 -10.85 -3.82
N TYR A 80 5.69 -9.69 -4.33
CA TYR A 80 5.35 -9.29 -5.68
C TYR A 80 6.25 -10.05 -6.64
N ALA A 81 5.70 -11.09 -7.29
CA ALA A 81 6.49 -12.04 -8.08
C ALA A 81 7.33 -11.35 -9.17
N LEU A 82 6.79 -10.33 -9.84
CA LEU A 82 7.53 -9.56 -10.84
C LEU A 82 8.76 -8.85 -10.26
N ALA A 83 8.68 -8.38 -9.02
CA ALA A 83 9.80 -7.75 -8.34
C ALA A 83 10.92 -8.73 -7.92
N GLN A 84 10.68 -10.05 -8.06
CA GLN A 84 11.68 -11.08 -7.80
C GLN A 84 12.45 -11.52 -9.05
N ALA A 85 11.90 -11.27 -10.25
CA ALA A 85 12.46 -11.78 -11.49
C ALA A 85 13.80 -11.12 -11.89
N SER A 86 13.94 -9.79 -11.71
CA SER A 86 15.20 -9.09 -11.97
C SER A 86 15.32 -7.78 -11.18
N ARG A 87 16.53 -7.21 -11.10
CA ARG A 87 16.77 -5.93 -10.41
C ARG A 87 16.06 -4.75 -11.10
N VAL A 88 16.03 -4.74 -12.43
CA VAL A 88 15.36 -3.69 -13.22
C VAL A 88 13.85 -3.78 -13.02
N LEU A 89 13.29 -4.98 -13.19
CA LEU A 89 11.86 -5.22 -12.96
C LEU A 89 11.46 -4.86 -11.53
N ARG A 90 12.31 -5.18 -10.54
CA ARG A 90 12.08 -4.78 -9.15
C ARG A 90 11.93 -3.27 -8.99
N GLN A 91 12.79 -2.46 -9.61
CA GLN A 91 12.72 -1.01 -9.48
C GLN A 91 11.44 -0.45 -10.11
N GLU A 92 11.12 -0.87 -11.34
CA GLU A 92 9.92 -0.39 -12.03
C GLU A 92 8.63 -0.88 -11.35
N ALA A 93 8.56 -2.17 -11.02
CA ALA A 93 7.37 -2.78 -10.47
C ALA A 93 7.09 -2.31 -9.03
N LEU A 94 8.12 -2.15 -8.18
CA LEU A 94 7.92 -1.60 -6.83
C LEU A 94 7.49 -0.13 -6.86
N ALA A 95 7.93 0.66 -7.84
CA ALA A 95 7.47 2.03 -7.99
C ALA A 95 5.95 2.10 -8.26
N VAL A 96 5.45 1.24 -9.16
CA VAL A 96 4.01 1.12 -9.43
C VAL A 96 3.26 0.62 -8.21
N TYR A 97 3.77 -0.41 -7.54
CA TYR A 97 3.13 -1.02 -6.37
C TYR A 97 3.00 -0.04 -5.20
N PHE A 98 4.11 0.60 -4.80
CA PHE A 98 4.13 1.48 -3.63
C PHE A 98 3.51 2.85 -3.87
N SER A 99 3.48 3.34 -5.12
CA SER A 99 2.83 4.62 -5.44
C SER A 99 1.31 4.61 -5.22
N LYS A 100 0.70 3.43 -5.27
CA LYS A 100 -0.76 3.23 -5.07
C LYS A 100 -1.10 2.64 -3.70
N THR A 101 -0.09 2.38 -2.88
CA THR A 101 -0.27 1.80 -1.55
C THR A 101 -0.41 2.89 -0.49
N THR A 102 -1.41 2.75 0.37
CA THR A 102 -1.56 3.57 1.58
C THR A 102 -0.87 2.87 2.75
N PHE A 103 0.08 3.57 3.38
CA PHE A 103 0.81 3.04 4.53
C PHE A 103 0.23 3.60 5.81
N ILE A 104 -0.35 2.74 6.65
CA ILE A 104 -0.95 3.13 7.93
C ILE A 104 0.05 2.85 9.05
N PHE A 105 0.61 3.89 9.64
CA PHE A 105 1.42 3.81 10.84
C PHE A 105 0.53 3.97 12.06
N ARG A 106 0.58 3.01 12.98
CA ARG A 106 -0.12 3.14 14.25
C ARG A 106 0.67 4.06 15.19
N ILE A 107 0.04 5.17 15.57
CA ILE A 107 0.59 6.11 16.54
C ILE A 107 0.11 5.69 17.93
N SER A 108 1.00 5.13 18.75
CA SER A 108 0.80 5.00 20.18
C SER A 108 2.15 5.00 20.89
N SER A 109 2.20 5.44 22.15
CA SER A 109 3.44 5.44 22.96
C SER A 109 4.07 4.03 22.99
N ARG A 110 3.23 2.99 23.14
CA ARG A 110 3.66 1.58 23.19
C ARG A 110 4.15 0.99 21.85
N LYS A 111 3.86 1.62 20.72
CA LYS A 111 4.21 1.10 19.37
C LYS A 111 5.26 1.93 18.63
N CYS A 112 5.81 2.96 19.29
CA CYS A 112 6.86 3.81 18.75
C CYS A 112 8.05 3.01 18.19
N SER A 113 8.65 2.13 19.00
CA SER A 113 9.80 1.31 18.59
C SER A 113 9.52 0.39 17.40
N ALA A 114 8.30 -0.16 17.29
CA ALA A 114 7.93 -1.04 16.19
C ALA A 114 7.80 -0.29 14.85
N SER A 115 7.26 0.92 14.88
CA SER A 115 7.17 1.78 13.69
C SER A 115 8.57 2.20 13.20
N HIS A 116 9.44 2.64 14.11
CA HIS A 116 10.82 3.00 13.80
C HIS A 116 11.63 1.81 13.26
N GLY A 117 11.58 0.67 13.95
CA GLY A 117 12.26 -0.55 13.48
C GLY A 117 11.77 -1.03 12.11
N TRP A 118 10.49 -0.81 11.79
CA TRP A 118 9.98 -1.11 10.44
C TRP A 118 10.54 -0.18 9.38
N VAL A 119 10.62 1.15 9.65
CA VAL A 119 11.21 2.14 8.73
C VAL A 119 12.68 1.80 8.45
N ASP A 120 13.43 1.48 9.51
CA ASP A 120 14.85 1.10 9.41
C ASP A 120 15.05 -0.13 8.51
N ALA A 121 14.16 -1.12 8.65
CA ALA A 121 14.20 -2.36 7.88
C ALA A 121 13.81 -2.22 6.40
N GLN A 122 13.22 -1.09 5.97
CA GLN A 122 12.80 -0.93 4.57
C GLN A 122 13.97 -0.71 3.61
N ASN A 123 13.72 -0.82 2.30
CA ASN A 123 14.69 -0.38 1.29
C ASN A 123 14.44 1.10 0.94
N GLU A 124 15.50 1.88 0.70
CA GLU A 124 15.38 3.31 0.33
C GLU A 124 14.52 3.52 -0.93
N VAL A 125 14.62 2.61 -1.91
CA VAL A 125 13.80 2.65 -3.12
C VAL A 125 12.31 2.53 -2.76
N ALA A 126 11.95 1.56 -1.91
CA ALA A 126 10.57 1.36 -1.46
C ALA A 126 10.02 2.61 -0.75
N VAL A 127 10.79 3.18 0.17
CA VAL A 127 10.42 4.43 0.88
C VAL A 127 10.25 5.58 -0.10
N SER A 128 11.16 5.72 -1.05
CA SER A 128 11.07 6.79 -2.06
C SER A 128 9.90 6.66 -3.03
N CYS A 129 9.29 5.49 -3.13
CA CYS A 129 8.10 5.23 -3.93
C CYS A 129 6.79 5.44 -3.16
N MET A 130 6.82 5.63 -1.84
CA MET A 130 5.62 5.89 -1.06
C MET A 130 5.02 7.26 -1.44
N ARG A 131 3.70 7.31 -1.52
CA ARG A 131 2.97 8.55 -1.87
C ARG A 131 1.94 8.94 -0.82
N LYS A 132 1.26 7.95 -0.24
CA LYS A 132 0.21 8.16 0.77
C LYS A 132 0.57 7.46 2.07
N ILE A 133 0.64 8.24 3.14
CA ILE A 133 0.88 7.75 4.49
C ILE A 133 -0.29 8.22 5.35
N GLU A 134 -0.80 7.32 6.20
CA GLU A 134 -1.77 7.65 7.22
C GLU A 134 -1.16 7.36 8.57
N LEU A 135 -1.19 8.33 9.46
CA LEU A 135 -0.75 8.21 10.83
C LEU A 135 -2.02 8.09 11.66
N LEU A 136 -2.25 6.91 12.23
CA LEU A 136 -3.51 6.54 12.88
C LEU A 136 -3.27 6.23 14.35
N HIS A 137 -3.84 7.04 15.23
CA HIS A 137 -4.12 6.64 16.59
C HIS A 137 -5.47 5.94 16.65
N HIS A 138 -5.51 4.78 17.28
CA HIS A 138 -6.73 4.03 17.54
C HIS A 138 -6.53 3.23 18.82
N SER A 139 -7.27 3.58 19.87
CA SER A 139 -7.23 2.88 21.15
C SER A 139 -8.63 2.40 21.50
N ASN A 140 -8.73 1.11 21.81
CA ASN A 140 -9.92 0.51 22.44
C ASN A 140 -9.65 0.25 23.94
N VAL A 141 -8.58 0.81 24.49
CA VAL A 141 -8.19 0.54 25.88
C VAL A 141 -9.06 1.36 26.80
N ASP A 142 -9.76 0.67 27.70
CA ASP A 142 -10.63 1.04 28.81
C ASP A 142 -10.36 2.42 29.46
N HIS A 143 -10.62 3.50 28.73
CA HIS A 143 -10.80 4.82 29.32
C HIS A 143 -12.29 5.14 29.55
N GLY A 144 -13.17 4.14 29.37
CA GLY A 144 -14.62 4.25 29.35
C GLY A 144 -15.19 3.60 28.07
N ASP A 145 -16.45 3.90 27.76
CA ASP A 145 -17.09 3.56 26.48
C ASP A 145 -16.66 4.50 25.32
N ASP A 146 -15.70 5.40 25.58
CA ASP A 146 -15.27 6.41 24.62
C ASP A 146 -14.21 5.85 23.66
N TRP A 147 -14.57 5.78 22.38
CA TRP A 147 -13.69 5.35 21.30
C TRP A 147 -12.86 6.55 20.82
N HIS A 148 -11.54 6.43 20.89
CA HIS A 148 -10.64 7.53 20.49
C HIS A 148 -9.89 7.20 19.22
N ARG A 149 -9.96 8.14 18.28
CA ARG A 149 -9.32 8.06 16.99
C ARG A 149 -8.74 9.41 16.64
N ALA A 150 -7.56 9.39 16.03
CA ALA A 150 -7.01 10.54 15.34
C ALA A 150 -6.30 10.04 14.10
N LYS A 151 -6.56 10.67 12.96
CA LYS A 151 -5.97 10.27 11.68
C LYS A 151 -5.38 11.50 11.01
N ILE A 152 -4.08 11.44 10.76
CA ILE A 152 -3.35 12.44 9.97
C ILE A 152 -3.00 11.79 8.64
N GLN A 153 -3.44 12.39 7.54
CA GLN A 153 -3.14 11.96 6.18
C GLN A 153 -2.00 12.79 5.61
N VAL A 154 -0.97 12.13 5.10
CA VAL A 154 0.19 12.74 4.46
C VAL A 154 0.23 12.30 3.01
N ASP A 155 0.07 13.24 2.09
CA ASP A 155 0.25 13.05 0.65
C ASP A 155 1.59 13.66 0.24
N ILE A 156 2.59 12.81 0.01
CA ILE A 156 3.95 13.21 -0.36
C ILE A 156 3.99 13.84 -1.75
N LEU A 157 3.13 13.37 -2.67
CA LEU A 157 3.11 13.88 -4.04
C LEU A 157 2.61 15.32 -4.08
N ARG A 158 1.49 15.56 -3.39
CA ARG A 158 0.90 16.90 -3.25
C ARG A 158 1.67 17.76 -2.26
N GLY A 159 2.43 17.14 -1.37
CA GLY A 159 3.10 17.81 -0.26
C GLY A 159 2.11 18.36 0.76
N THR A 160 1.01 17.66 1.00
CA THR A 160 -0.09 18.13 1.86
C THR A 160 -0.26 17.21 3.06
N VAL A 161 -0.58 17.80 4.20
CA VAL A 161 -0.89 17.11 5.44
C VAL A 161 -2.28 17.56 5.90
N VAL A 162 -3.17 16.60 6.11
CA VAL A 162 -4.57 16.87 6.47
C VAL A 162 -4.90 16.10 7.73
N LEU A 163 -5.49 16.79 8.71
CA LEU A 163 -6.14 16.15 9.85
C LEU A 163 -7.55 15.75 9.42
N ASP A 164 -7.89 14.48 9.58
CA ASP A 164 -9.26 14.00 9.35
C ASP A 164 -10.12 14.34 10.59
N GLU A 165 -10.70 15.54 10.59
CA GLU A 165 -11.50 16.08 11.69
C GLU A 165 -12.69 15.18 12.07
N GLY A 166 -13.32 14.54 11.08
CA GLY A 166 -14.44 13.61 11.32
C GLY A 166 -14.01 12.32 12.04
N SER A 167 -12.70 12.04 12.06
CA SER A 167 -12.13 10.92 12.78
C SER A 167 -11.54 11.30 14.13
N PHE A 168 -11.55 12.59 14.50
CA PHE A 168 -10.90 13.09 15.70
C PHE A 168 -11.85 13.02 16.89
N ALA A 169 -11.57 12.09 17.81
CA ALA A 169 -12.19 12.01 19.12
C ALA A 169 -11.08 12.14 20.16
N SER A 170 -11.00 13.30 20.80
CA SER A 170 -9.97 13.59 21.81
C SER A 170 -10.18 12.77 23.06
N CYS A 171 -9.07 12.52 23.75
CA CYS A 171 -9.05 11.83 25.02
C CYS A 171 -7.92 12.41 25.85
N ASP A 172 -8.27 13.02 26.97
CA ASP A 172 -7.32 13.63 27.91
C ASP A 172 -6.27 12.65 28.44
N LYS A 173 -6.45 11.34 28.21
CA LYS A 173 -5.56 10.26 28.63
C LYS A 173 -4.69 9.69 27.49
N CYS A 174 -5.07 9.88 26.23
CA CYS A 174 -4.38 9.28 25.08
C CYS A 174 -3.76 10.31 24.13
N ILE A 175 -4.49 11.39 23.82
CA ILE A 175 -4.12 12.39 22.83
C ILE A 175 -4.34 13.79 23.42
N LYS A 176 -3.31 14.63 23.38
CA LYS A 176 -3.44 16.04 23.71
C LYS A 176 -3.97 16.81 22.50
N GLU A 177 -5.25 17.16 22.51
CA GLU A 177 -5.92 17.85 21.40
C GLU A 177 -5.18 19.13 20.99
N GLU A 178 -4.73 19.92 21.96
CA GLU A 178 -4.01 21.17 21.75
C GLU A 178 -2.62 20.99 21.10
N VAL A 179 -2.10 19.76 21.09
CA VAL A 179 -0.81 19.41 20.47
C VAL A 179 -1.00 18.98 19.02
N VAL A 180 -2.17 18.46 18.64
CA VAL A 180 -2.42 17.91 17.30
C VAL A 180 -2.19 18.94 16.19
N PRO A 181 -2.76 20.17 16.24
CA PRO A 181 -2.51 21.16 15.19
C PRO A 181 -1.02 21.55 15.06
N LYS A 182 -0.28 21.57 16.18
CA LYS A 182 1.15 21.87 16.20
C LYS A 182 1.95 20.76 15.49
N ILE A 183 1.64 19.50 15.78
CA ILE A 183 2.28 18.35 15.12
C ILE A 183 1.94 18.31 13.63
N VAL A 184 0.67 18.53 13.25
CA VAL A 184 0.25 18.60 11.84
C VAL A 184 1.05 19.67 11.09
N LYS A 185 1.21 20.86 11.69
CA LYS A 185 2.02 21.93 11.12
C LYS A 185 3.50 21.54 10.97
N GLN A 186 4.10 20.91 11.99
CA GLN A 186 5.49 20.45 11.92
C GLN A 186 5.69 19.38 10.83
N ILE A 187 4.76 18.43 10.71
CA ILE A 187 4.79 17.43 9.63
C ILE A 187 4.64 18.12 8.27
N GLN A 188 3.77 19.13 8.16
CA GLN A 188 3.58 19.90 6.93
C GLN A 188 4.85 20.66 6.51
N GLU A 189 5.61 21.22 7.46
CA GLU A 189 6.91 21.85 7.22
C GLU A 189 7.94 20.82 6.71
N VAL A 190 8.04 19.66 7.37
CA VAL A 190 8.93 18.56 6.94
C VAL A 190 8.57 18.09 5.53
N VAL A 191 7.29 17.91 5.23
CA VAL A 191 6.79 17.46 3.92
C VAL A 191 6.98 18.54 2.85
N GLY A 192 6.85 19.83 3.21
CA GLY A 192 7.11 20.96 2.32
C GLY A 192 8.57 21.08 1.90
N GLY A 193 9.51 20.68 2.78
CA GLY A 193 10.95 20.66 2.48
C GLY A 193 11.44 19.44 1.70
N ILE A 194 10.57 18.51 1.31
CA ILE A 194 10.97 17.34 0.53
C ILE A 194 11.17 17.73 -0.94
N GLU A 195 12.41 17.98 -1.33
CA GLU A 195 12.82 18.13 -2.73
C GLU A 195 14.08 17.29 -3.00
N ALA A 196 14.09 16.56 -4.10
CA ALA A 196 15.29 15.91 -4.61
C ALA A 196 16.04 16.83 -5.57
N ALA A 197 17.31 16.51 -5.84
CA ALA A 197 18.18 17.28 -6.74
C ALA A 197 17.63 17.43 -8.17
N ASP A 198 16.71 16.54 -8.59
CA ASP A 198 16.06 16.58 -9.89
C ASP A 198 14.69 17.32 -9.87
N GLY A 199 14.38 18.02 -8.78
CA GLY A 199 13.13 18.75 -8.57
C GLY A 199 11.93 17.87 -8.23
N ARG A 200 12.09 16.54 -8.12
CA ARG A 200 11.00 15.64 -7.72
C ARG A 200 10.94 15.52 -6.20
N LYS A 201 9.73 15.45 -5.63
CA LYS A 201 9.57 15.14 -4.21
C LYS A 201 9.92 13.68 -3.95
N ARG A 202 11.00 13.45 -3.19
CA ARG A 202 11.48 12.09 -2.86
C ARG A 202 11.55 11.89 -1.35
N LEU A 203 10.67 11.02 -0.84
CA LEU A 203 10.71 10.62 0.56
C LEU A 203 11.96 9.79 0.83
N THR A 204 12.70 10.13 1.88
CA THR A 204 13.83 9.34 2.38
C THR A 204 13.45 8.64 3.68
N LYS A 205 14.21 7.62 4.08
CA LYS A 205 14.02 6.96 5.38
C LYS A 205 14.06 7.95 6.54
N ASN A 206 15.05 8.83 6.57
CA ASN A 206 15.21 9.80 7.66
C ASN A 206 14.02 10.76 7.76
N VAL A 207 13.49 11.19 6.61
CA VAL A 207 12.30 12.05 6.58
C VAL A 207 11.07 11.29 7.06
N LEU A 208 10.87 10.05 6.59
CA LEU A 208 9.78 9.19 7.05
C LEU A 208 9.85 8.93 8.56
N ASP A 209 11.04 8.61 9.06
CA ASP A 209 11.31 8.42 10.48
C ASP A 209 10.96 9.65 11.31
N ASN A 210 11.34 10.84 10.82
CA ASN A 210 11.00 12.11 11.48
C ASN A 210 9.49 12.37 11.49
N ILE A 211 8.80 12.14 10.37
CA ILE A 211 7.33 12.24 10.30
C ILE A 211 6.68 11.33 11.35
N VAL A 212 7.11 10.07 11.42
CA VAL A 212 6.61 9.08 12.40
C VAL A 212 6.90 9.54 13.84
N ARG A 213 8.11 10.05 14.12
CA ARG A 213 8.50 10.55 15.44
C ARG A 213 7.64 11.73 15.88
N LEU A 214 7.44 12.71 15.01
CA LEU A 214 6.57 13.86 15.25
C LEU A 214 5.14 13.41 15.57
N ALA A 215 4.62 12.45 14.80
CA ALA A 215 3.30 11.89 15.02
C ALA A 215 3.16 11.25 16.40
N HIS A 216 4.17 10.50 16.86
CA HIS A 216 4.19 9.92 18.20
C HIS A 216 4.18 10.96 19.33
N GLY A 217 4.62 12.20 19.06
CA GLY A 217 4.53 13.33 19.99
C GLY A 217 3.10 13.77 20.35
N VAL A 218 2.08 13.29 19.61
CA VAL A 218 0.67 13.50 19.93
C VAL A 218 0.23 12.65 21.14
N CYS A 219 0.87 11.50 21.35
CA CYS A 219 0.50 10.58 22.41
C CYS A 219 1.01 11.05 23.77
N ILE A 220 0.18 10.87 24.79
CA ILE A 220 0.61 11.02 26.19
C ILE A 220 1.55 9.85 26.52
N PRO A 221 2.74 10.10 27.10
CA PRO A 221 3.69 9.05 27.47
C PRO A 221 3.11 8.03 28.44
#